data_AF-A0A933ATE4-F1
#
_entry.id   AF-A0A933ATE4-F1
#
_cell.length_a   1.000
_cell.length_b   1.000
_cell.length_c   1.000
_cell.angle_alpha   90.00
_cell.angle_beta   90.00
_cell.angle_gamma   90.00
#
_symmetry.space_group_name_H-M   'P 1'
#
loop_
_entity.id
_entity.type
_entity.pdbx_description
1 polymer ?
#
loop_
_entity_poly.entity_id
_entity_poly.type
_entity_poly.pdbx_seq_one_letter_code
_entity_poly.pdbx_strand_id
1 'polypeptide(L)'
;MAKRIRVPEGKALFFKPPETMVRDALVRPPILEDIERTEEAEKEPTRQSAVFLEERHIDWLEDRCREARRRGGRAVRKAAIIRALLDVAMESHIDLTSLRREEDLLDRIKTGLRQ
;
A
#
# COMPACT_ATOMS: atom_id res chain seq x y z
N MET A 1 38.10 -32.44 16.36
CA MET A 1 38.83 -31.15 16.46
C MET A 1 38.43 -30.25 15.29
N ALA A 2 37.63 -29.21 15.52
CA ALA A 2 37.11 -28.34 14.45
C ALA A 2 38.02 -27.12 14.22
N LYS A 3 38.51 -26.96 12.98
CA LYS A 3 39.34 -25.81 12.56
C LYS A 3 38.48 -24.53 12.55
N ARG A 4 38.82 -23.55 13.39
CA ARG A 4 38.20 -22.22 13.38
C ARG A 4 38.81 -21.40 12.23
N ILE A 5 37.99 -21.07 11.24
CA ILE A 5 38.36 -20.14 10.17
C ILE A 5 38.11 -18.72 10.70
N ARG A 6 39.16 -17.90 10.77
CA ARG A 6 39.03 -16.46 11.11
C ARG A 6 38.69 -15.70 9.83
N VAL A 7 37.54 -15.02 9.83
CA VAL A 7 37.14 -14.11 8.75
C VAL A 7 37.50 -12.69 9.18
N PRO A 8 38.18 -11.88 8.35
CA PRO A 8 38.52 -10.50 8.68
C PRO A 8 37.29 -9.62 8.87
N GLU A 9 37.36 -8.70 9.84
CA GLU A 9 36.26 -7.80 10.20
C GLU A 9 35.87 -6.93 8.98
N GLY A 10 34.58 -6.96 8.63
CA GLY A 10 34.01 -6.22 7.50
C GLY A 10 33.33 -7.08 6.42
N LYS A 11 33.56 -8.41 6.39
CA LYS A 11 32.86 -9.33 5.45
C LYS A 11 31.84 -10.26 6.09
N ALA A 12 31.60 -10.14 7.40
CA ALA A 12 30.65 -11.00 8.12
C ALA A 12 29.21 -10.92 7.60
N LEU A 13 28.81 -9.77 7.03
CA LEU A 13 27.45 -9.55 6.54
C LEU A 13 27.13 -10.26 5.20
N PHE A 14 28.15 -10.77 4.51
CA PHE A 14 28.00 -11.44 3.20
C PHE A 14 28.23 -12.95 3.26
N PHE A 15 28.56 -13.48 4.43
CA PHE A 15 28.77 -14.92 4.58
C PHE A 15 27.41 -15.61 4.75
N LYS A 16 26.88 -16.17 3.65
CA LYS A 16 25.82 -17.18 3.73
C LYS A 16 26.46 -18.51 4.11
N PRO A 17 26.22 -19.08 5.30
CA PRO A 17 26.69 -20.42 5.60
C PRO A 17 26.02 -21.41 4.63
N PRO A 18 26.75 -22.43 4.13
CA PRO A 18 26.14 -23.49 3.34
C PRO A 18 25.07 -24.21 4.17
N GLU A 19 23.90 -24.44 3.56
CA GLU A 19 22.66 -24.93 4.19
C GLU A 19 22.77 -26.29 4.92
N THR A 20 23.91 -26.96 4.81
CA THR A 20 24.18 -28.25 5.43
C THR A 20 24.45 -28.22 6.94
N MET A 21 24.50 -27.05 7.58
CA MET A 21 24.74 -26.94 9.05
C MET A 21 23.51 -26.60 9.91
N VAL A 22 22.32 -26.40 9.32
CA VAL A 22 21.11 -26.03 10.09
C VAL A 22 20.40 -27.24 10.71
N ARG A 23 20.86 -28.47 10.41
CA ARG A 23 20.17 -29.70 10.82
C ARG A 23 20.41 -30.18 12.26
N ASP A 24 21.32 -29.57 13.02
CA ASP A 24 21.70 -30.06 14.36
C ASP A 24 21.25 -29.18 15.54
N ALA A 25 20.39 -28.19 15.32
CA ALA A 25 19.82 -27.35 16.39
C ALA A 25 18.30 -27.57 16.54
N LEU A 26 17.89 -28.82 16.70
CA LEU A 26 16.55 -29.16 17.20
C LEU A 26 16.64 -29.31 18.73
N VAL A 27 15.96 -28.45 19.50
CA VAL A 27 15.00 -28.80 20.59
C VAL A 27 14.40 -27.50 21.17
N ARG A 28 13.18 -27.12 20.73
CA ARG A 28 12.07 -26.67 21.59
C ARG A 28 10.77 -26.51 20.76
N PRO A 29 9.65 -27.19 21.11
CA PRO A 29 8.33 -26.94 20.51
C PRO A 29 7.43 -26.14 21.49
N PRO A 30 6.15 -25.87 21.17
CA PRO A 30 5.70 -24.80 20.27
C PRO A 30 4.77 -23.81 21.02
N ILE A 31 4.69 -22.54 20.60
CA ILE A 31 3.64 -21.63 21.08
C ILE A 31 3.06 -20.87 19.88
N LEU A 32 1.78 -21.19 19.61
CA LEU A 32 0.69 -20.45 18.93
C LEU A 32 1.05 -19.55 17.74
N GLU A 33 0.63 -19.89 16.51
CA GLU A 33 -0.70 -19.53 15.95
C GLU A 33 -1.00 -18.04 16.07
N ASP A 34 -0.65 -17.26 15.03
CA ASP A 34 -1.65 -16.64 14.14
C ASP A 34 -1.02 -15.62 13.18
N ILE A 35 -1.33 -15.81 11.89
CA ILE A 35 -1.49 -14.79 10.83
C ILE A 35 -0.21 -13.96 10.56
N GLU A 36 0.49 -14.16 9.44
CA GLU A 36 0.13 -13.51 8.18
C GLU A 36 0.45 -14.45 7.02
N ARG A 37 -0.57 -15.17 6.54
CA ARG A 37 -0.62 -15.50 5.11
C ARG A 37 -0.68 -14.16 4.40
N THR A 38 0.44 -13.71 3.86
CA THR A 38 0.44 -12.71 2.80
C THR A 38 -0.24 -13.38 1.61
N GLU A 39 -1.57 -13.30 1.56
CA GLU A 39 -2.31 -13.54 0.34
C GLU A 39 -1.76 -12.54 -0.67
N GLU A 40 -0.88 -13.02 -1.56
CA GLU A 40 -0.49 -12.31 -2.75
C GLU A 40 -1.74 -12.21 -3.62
N ALA A 41 -2.61 -11.25 -3.28
CA ALA A 41 -3.74 -10.88 -4.10
C ALA A 41 -3.20 -10.67 -5.52
N GLU A 42 -3.69 -11.47 -6.48
CA GLU A 42 -3.37 -11.34 -7.89
C GLU A 42 -3.66 -9.89 -8.29
N LYS A 43 -2.61 -9.08 -8.38
CA LYS A 43 -2.75 -7.66 -8.68
C LYS A 43 -3.12 -7.56 -10.14
N GLU A 44 -4.32 -7.06 -10.41
CA GLU A 44 -4.73 -6.70 -11.76
C GLU A 44 -3.66 -5.83 -12.45
N PRO A 45 -3.48 -6.00 -13.78
CA PRO A 45 -2.46 -5.28 -14.52
C PRO A 45 -2.66 -3.77 -14.35
N THR A 46 -1.72 -3.14 -13.64
CA THR A 46 -1.79 -1.71 -13.33
C THR A 46 -1.33 -0.91 -14.56
N ARG A 47 -2.22 -0.06 -15.08
CA ARG A 47 -1.85 0.94 -16.10
C ARG A 47 -1.45 2.25 -15.42
N GLN A 48 -0.35 2.85 -15.85
CA GLN A 48 0.10 4.14 -15.34
C GLN A 48 -0.47 5.27 -16.20
N SER A 49 -1.15 6.21 -15.54
CA SER A 49 -1.57 7.49 -16.11
C SER A 49 -1.14 8.61 -15.15
N ALA A 50 -0.69 9.74 -15.69
CA ALA A 50 -0.33 10.92 -14.91
C ALA A 50 -1.50 11.90 -14.92
N VAL A 51 -1.99 12.26 -13.73
CA VAL A 51 -3.07 13.25 -13.56
C VAL A 51 -2.48 14.50 -12.91
N PHE A 52 -2.71 15.65 -13.53
CA PHE A 52 -2.34 16.94 -12.96
C PHE A 52 -3.45 17.44 -12.05
N LEU A 53 -3.08 17.83 -10.84
CA LEU A 53 -3.99 18.39 -9.86
C LEU A 53 -3.53 19.80 -9.51
N GLU A 54 -4.48 20.71 -9.36
CA GLU A 54 -4.20 22.03 -8.81
C GLU A 54 -3.62 21.92 -7.39
N GLU A 55 -2.83 22.92 -7.01
CA GLU A 55 -2.19 23.01 -5.70
C GLU A 55 -3.19 22.85 -4.55
N ARG A 56 -4.34 23.54 -4.64
CA ARG A 56 -5.43 23.42 -3.65
C ARG A 56 -5.92 21.98 -3.42
N HIS A 57 -5.90 21.14 -4.46
CA HIS A 57 -6.33 19.74 -4.34
C HIS A 57 -5.26 18.88 -3.67
N ILE A 58 -3.98 19.16 -3.95
CA ILE A 58 -2.85 18.49 -3.31
C ILE A 58 -2.78 18.84 -1.83
N ASP A 59 -2.95 20.12 -1.49
CA ASP A 59 -2.94 20.61 -0.11
C ASP A 59 -4.07 19.98 0.71
N TRP A 60 -5.29 19.95 0.14
CA TRP A 60 -6.40 19.28 0.78
C TRP A 60 -6.12 17.80 1.05
N LEU A 61 -5.49 17.08 0.11
CA LEU A 61 -5.08 15.68 0.32
C LEU A 61 -4.02 15.56 1.42
N GLU A 62 -3.07 16.50 1.54
CA GLU A 62 -2.09 16.52 2.62
C GLU A 62 -2.72 16.70 3.97
N ASP A 63 -3.63 17.66 4.08
CA ASP A 63 -4.31 17.95 5.32
C ASP A 63 -5.12 16.76 5.80
N ARG A 64 -5.79 16.03 4.90
CA ARG A 64 -6.49 14.78 5.25
C ARG A 64 -5.55 13.66 5.67
N CYS A 65 -4.42 13.50 4.99
CA CYS A 65 -3.38 12.55 5.43
C CYS A 65 -2.82 12.90 6.82
N ARG A 66 -2.57 14.19 7.09
CA ARG A 66 -2.06 14.69 8.37
C ARG A 66 -3.11 14.53 9.48
N GLU A 67 -4.36 14.88 9.20
CA GLU A 67 -5.49 14.74 10.13
C GLU A 67 -5.70 13.28 10.53
N ALA A 68 -5.73 12.36 9.57
CA ALA A 68 -5.86 10.92 9.84
C ALA A 68 -4.76 10.44 10.81
N ARG A 69 -3.51 10.89 10.58
CA ARG A 69 -2.38 10.55 11.45
C ARG A 69 -2.48 11.17 12.85
N ARG A 70 -2.89 12.44 12.94
CA ARG A 70 -3.05 13.14 14.23
C ARG A 70 -4.11 12.51 15.11
N ARG A 71 -5.16 11.93 14.53
CA ARG A 71 -6.22 11.22 15.24
C ARG A 71 -5.86 9.77 15.62
N GLY A 72 -4.58 9.38 15.52
CA GLY A 72 -4.11 8.03 15.84
C GLY A 72 -4.35 7.01 14.72
N GLY A 73 -4.78 7.45 13.54
CA GLY A 73 -4.98 6.58 12.38
C GLY A 73 -3.67 6.20 11.69
N ARG A 74 -3.75 5.20 10.81
CA ARG A 74 -2.64 4.76 9.96
C ARG A 74 -2.23 5.87 9.00
N ALA A 75 -0.93 5.92 8.65
CA ALA A 75 -0.44 6.77 7.59
C ALA A 75 -1.04 6.36 6.22
N VAL A 76 -1.93 7.19 5.68
CA VAL A 76 -2.56 6.97 4.37
C VAL A 76 -1.76 7.68 3.28
N ARG A 77 -1.52 7.00 2.15
CA ARG A 77 -0.88 7.61 0.97
C ARG A 77 -1.91 8.39 0.16
N LYS A 78 -1.53 9.55 -0.43
CA LYS A 78 -2.41 10.34 -1.31
C LYS A 78 -3.06 9.48 -2.41
N ALA A 79 -2.25 8.65 -3.08
CA ALA A 79 -2.72 7.75 -4.12
C ALA A 79 -3.76 6.73 -3.62
N ALA A 80 -3.71 6.33 -2.35
CA ALA A 80 -4.72 5.45 -1.77
C ALA A 80 -6.06 6.17 -1.59
N ILE A 81 -6.04 7.45 -1.21
CA ILE A 81 -7.26 8.28 -1.12
C ILE A 81 -7.86 8.45 -2.52
N ILE A 82 -7.04 8.81 -3.51
CA ILE A 82 -7.53 9.00 -4.90
C ILE A 82 -8.15 7.71 -5.44
N ARG A 83 -7.51 6.54 -5.23
CA ARG A 83 -8.07 5.25 -5.63
C ARG A 83 -9.39 4.97 -4.93
N ALA A 84 -9.46 5.12 -3.62
CA ALA A 84 -10.70 4.90 -2.87
C ALA A 84 -11.84 5.82 -3.35
N LEU A 85 -11.54 7.08 -3.70
CA LEU A 85 -12.53 8.00 -4.26
C LEU A 85 -13.01 7.53 -5.64
N LEU A 86 -12.11 7.02 -6.48
CA LEU A 86 -12.47 6.45 -7.78
C LEU A 86 -13.29 5.17 -7.63
N ASP A 87 -12.94 4.29 -6.69
CA ASP A 87 -13.68 3.05 -6.41
C ASP A 87 -15.13 3.38 -6.01
N VAL A 88 -15.33 4.32 -5.09
CA VAL A 88 -16.69 4.78 -4.71
C VAL A 88 -17.43 5.40 -5.89
N ALA A 89 -16.73 6.19 -6.73
CA ALA A 89 -17.33 6.78 -7.91
C ALA A 89 -17.70 5.72 -8.97
N MET A 90 -16.94 4.63 -9.08
CA MET A 90 -17.22 3.50 -9.98
C MET A 90 -18.39 2.65 -9.49
N GLU A 91 -18.53 2.48 -8.18
CA GLU A 91 -19.68 1.82 -7.56
C GLU A 91 -20.97 2.65 -7.70
N SER A 92 -20.82 3.97 -7.80
CA SER A 92 -21.94 4.90 -7.98
C SER A 92 -22.39 4.94 -9.44
N HIS A 93 -23.69 4.96 -9.70
CA HIS A 93 -24.26 5.12 -11.05
C HIS A 93 -24.16 6.57 -11.56
N ILE A 94 -22.93 7.05 -11.80
CA ILE A 94 -22.67 8.38 -12.33
C ILE A 94 -22.67 8.34 -13.87
N ASP A 95 -23.74 8.84 -14.47
CA ASP A 95 -23.83 8.96 -15.93
C ASP A 95 -23.23 10.28 -16.43
N LEU A 96 -22.19 10.17 -17.25
CA LEU A 96 -21.41 11.28 -17.83
C LEU A 96 -21.73 11.55 -19.31
N THR A 97 -22.65 10.80 -19.94
CA THR A 97 -22.86 10.80 -21.40
C THR A 97 -23.40 12.11 -21.98
N SER A 98 -23.99 12.98 -21.15
CA SER A 98 -24.62 14.23 -21.57
C SER A 98 -23.86 15.49 -21.13
N LEU A 99 -22.63 15.38 -20.63
CA LEU A 99 -21.87 16.53 -20.14
C LEU A 99 -21.48 17.46 -21.29
N ARG A 100 -21.83 18.75 -21.15
CA ARG A 100 -21.48 19.79 -22.13
C ARG A 100 -20.48 20.80 -21.56
N ARG A 101 -20.48 20.99 -20.24
CA ARG A 101 -19.57 21.88 -19.53
C ARG A 101 -18.88 21.14 -18.40
N GLU A 102 -17.69 21.59 -18.05
CA GLU A 102 -16.94 21.06 -16.91
C GLU A 102 -17.66 21.31 -15.58
N GLU A 103 -18.41 22.40 -15.47
CA GLU A 103 -19.24 22.71 -14.30
C GLU A 103 -20.29 21.62 -14.03
N ASP A 104 -20.88 21.06 -15.10
CA ASP A 104 -21.91 20.02 -15.00
C ASP A 104 -21.36 18.71 -14.41
N LEU A 105 -20.04 18.45 -14.59
CA LEU A 105 -19.38 17.23 -14.13
C LEU A 105 -19.44 17.12 -12.61
N LEU A 106 -19.13 18.21 -11.93
CA LEU A 106 -19.04 18.26 -10.47
C LEU A 106 -20.41 18.03 -9.83
N ASP A 107 -21.46 18.63 -10.38
CA ASP A 107 -22.82 18.46 -9.90
C ASP A 107 -23.36 17.04 -10.17
N ARG A 108 -22.97 16.44 -11.30
CA ARG A 108 -23.35 15.06 -11.61
C ARG A 108 -22.68 14.06 -10.67
N ILE A 109 -21.38 14.22 -10.41
CA ILE A 109 -20.65 13.40 -9.44
C ILE A 109 -21.26 13.56 -8.05
N LYS A 110 -21.51 14.80 -7.59
CA LYS A 110 -22.18 15.03 -6.30
C LYS A 110 -23.53 14.34 -6.20
N THR A 111 -24.33 14.38 -7.26
CA THR A 111 -25.66 13.78 -7.29
C THR A 111 -25.57 12.26 -7.23
N GLY A 112 -24.61 11.65 -7.93
CA GLY A 112 -24.42 10.20 -7.90
C GLY A 112 -23.85 9.68 -6.58
N LEU A 113 -22.98 10.44 -5.91
CA LEU A 113 -22.37 10.04 -4.62
C LEU A 113 -23.29 10.24 -3.39
N ARG A 114 -24.46 10.86 -3.55
CA ARG A 114 -25.41 11.13 -2.45
C ARG A 114 -26.58 10.13 -2.39
N GLN A 115 -26.68 9.22 -3.36
CA GLN A 115 -27.73 8.18 -3.43
C GLN A 115 -27.37 7.00 -2.53
#